data_AF-A0A8S1IZD8-F1
#
_entry.id   AF-A0A8S1IZD8-F1
#
_cell.length_a   1.000
_cell.length_b   1.000
_cell.length_c   1.000
_cell.angle_alpha   90.00
_cell.angle_beta   90.00
_cell.angle_gamma   90.00
#
_symmetry.space_group_name_H-M   'P 1'
#
loop_
_entity.id
_entity.type
_entity.pdbx_description
1 polymer ?
#
loop_
_entity_poly.entity_id
_entity_poly.type
_entity_poly.pdbx_seq_one_letter_code
_entity_poly.pdbx_strand_id
1 'polypeptide(L)'
;MSLSDELEAKKYHWALLIAGSQGWWNYRHQADVCHAYQVLKANGLADDHIIVMVYDDIAGDPNNPYPGKIYNKPGGNDVYPGCAKDYTGDDITPATVLAVLSGNAEAVAGVGSGRVVNSTSCDRIFVYYSDHGADGILGMPTDDFIYADALNATLNTMAQANAFKELVMYIEACESASMFQGILNPDMGVYVMTASNSVESSWATYCPDPEALAAVTAAGQMPGAEPTALGTCMGDLFSVAWIEDTEDESISDETLGSQYRAVRARTSNNGTFTFGSHVMRFGEQKLDEYPVGDFMGPYALPPKVEAEGAEVAHRSEAGGDGWIHAPQRDGLLVHLMHRVAKAEANGENGGRELDDLRSALEARHRVDRSVEATVRFLVATGAVGEGADPTGEALVSMIVNDRIGDPAGALLEDWDCLRALVAAWRERCGRLDDYGMKHTRAFANLCNAGVGIEEFRAAAGQSDCQAAAQPMPADVILTT
;
A
#
# COMPACT_ATOMS: atom_id res chain seq x y z
N MET A 1 22.52 -20.35 -22.55
CA MET A 1 22.35 -21.24 -21.39
C MET A 1 21.92 -22.62 -21.89
N SER A 2 22.29 -23.70 -21.20
CA SER A 2 21.70 -25.01 -21.49
C SER A 2 20.28 -25.09 -20.88
N LEU A 3 19.45 -25.99 -21.39
CA LEU A 3 18.09 -26.23 -20.87
C LEU A 3 18.10 -26.66 -19.38
N SER A 4 19.20 -27.24 -18.90
CA SER A 4 19.40 -27.56 -17.49
C SER A 4 19.75 -26.34 -16.66
N ASP A 5 20.54 -25.39 -17.18
CA ASP A 5 20.86 -24.16 -16.47
C ASP A 5 19.61 -23.27 -16.32
N GLU A 6 18.73 -23.25 -17.33
CA GLU A 6 17.43 -22.59 -17.27
C GLU A 6 16.48 -23.24 -16.25
N LEU A 7 16.48 -24.56 -16.13
CA LEU A 7 15.64 -25.28 -15.16
C LEU A 7 16.17 -25.13 -13.73
N GLU A 8 17.48 -25.00 -13.56
CA GLU A 8 18.11 -24.78 -12.27
C GLU A 8 17.93 -23.32 -11.82
N ALA A 9 18.13 -22.33 -12.70
CA ALA A 9 17.88 -20.92 -12.37
C ALA A 9 16.43 -20.69 -11.87
N LYS A 10 15.43 -21.37 -12.46
CA LYS A 10 14.03 -21.31 -12.04
C LYS A 10 13.75 -21.72 -10.59
N LYS A 11 14.63 -22.50 -9.95
CA LYS A 11 14.40 -23.04 -8.60
C LYS A 11 14.88 -22.12 -7.47
N TYR A 12 15.68 -21.09 -7.79
CA TYR A 12 16.34 -20.26 -6.77
C TYR A 12 15.66 -18.91 -6.53
N HIS A 13 14.48 -18.65 -7.09
CA HIS A 13 13.75 -17.39 -6.88
C HIS A 13 12.37 -17.67 -6.31
N TRP A 14 11.98 -16.90 -5.32
CA TRP A 14 10.62 -16.90 -4.77
C TRP A 14 10.06 -15.48 -4.82
N ALA A 15 8.74 -15.37 -5.00
CA ALA A 15 8.04 -14.12 -4.90
C ALA A 15 6.83 -14.21 -3.98
N LEU A 16 6.60 -13.17 -3.18
CA LEU A 16 5.40 -12.97 -2.37
C LEU A 16 4.79 -11.62 -2.73
N LEU A 17 3.59 -11.62 -3.31
CA LEU A 17 2.88 -10.42 -3.75
C LEU A 17 1.60 -10.25 -2.93
N ILE A 18 1.42 -9.07 -2.33
CA ILE A 18 0.36 -8.82 -1.33
C ILE A 18 -0.38 -7.52 -1.64
N ALA A 19 -1.70 -7.60 -1.81
CA ALA A 19 -2.58 -6.45 -1.78
C ALA A 19 -3.25 -6.37 -0.40
N GLY A 20 -2.98 -5.32 0.37
CA GLY A 20 -3.46 -5.16 1.75
C GLY A 20 -4.87 -4.58 1.88
N SER A 21 -5.58 -4.31 0.78
CA SER A 21 -6.94 -3.74 0.82
C SER A 21 -7.97 -4.52 0.02
N GLN A 22 -9.23 -4.17 0.29
CA GLN A 22 -10.41 -4.53 -0.47
C GLN A 22 -11.24 -3.29 -0.85
N GLY A 23 -12.26 -3.47 -1.68
CA GLY A 23 -13.24 -2.47 -2.10
C GLY A 23 -12.88 -1.78 -3.41
N TRP A 24 -13.90 -1.40 -4.19
CA TRP A 24 -13.72 -0.80 -5.52
C TRP A 24 -12.85 0.47 -5.55
N TRP A 25 -12.97 1.35 -4.54
CA TRP A 25 -12.11 2.54 -4.46
C TRP A 25 -10.63 2.19 -4.24
N ASN A 26 -10.35 0.96 -3.79
CA ASN A 26 -9.01 0.44 -3.60
C ASN A 26 -8.48 -0.40 -4.79
N TYR A 27 -9.17 -0.39 -5.93
CA TYR A 27 -8.83 -1.08 -7.18
C TYR A 27 -7.32 -1.17 -7.46
N ARG A 28 -6.62 -0.03 -7.34
CA ARG A 28 -5.20 0.10 -7.68
C ARG A 28 -4.29 -0.92 -7.00
N HIS A 29 -4.52 -1.28 -5.74
CA HIS A 29 -3.63 -2.17 -5.00
C HIS A 29 -3.66 -3.62 -5.52
N GLN A 30 -4.84 -4.13 -5.90
CA GLN A 30 -4.97 -5.45 -6.51
C GLN A 30 -4.53 -5.43 -7.99
N ALA A 31 -4.73 -4.31 -8.69
CA ALA A 31 -4.23 -4.11 -10.05
C ALA A 31 -2.69 -4.13 -10.10
N ASP A 32 -2.05 -3.42 -9.17
CA ASP A 32 -0.60 -3.40 -8.97
C ASP A 32 -0.03 -4.81 -8.78
N VAL A 33 -0.62 -5.57 -7.84
CA VAL A 33 -0.18 -6.94 -7.53
C VAL A 33 -0.35 -7.88 -8.71
N CYS A 34 -1.49 -7.82 -9.41
CA CYS A 34 -1.67 -8.65 -10.59
C CYS A 34 -0.75 -8.22 -11.74
N HIS A 35 -0.44 -6.93 -11.88
CA HIS A 35 0.53 -6.47 -12.89
C HIS A 35 1.95 -6.96 -12.55
N ALA A 36 2.38 -6.85 -11.30
CA ALA A 36 3.64 -7.42 -10.82
C ALA A 36 3.72 -8.93 -11.09
N TYR A 37 2.63 -9.69 -10.85
CA TYR A 37 2.54 -11.10 -11.19
C TYR A 37 2.81 -11.37 -12.69
N GLN A 38 2.18 -10.59 -13.59
CA GLN A 38 2.41 -10.74 -15.02
C GLN A 38 3.88 -10.47 -15.40
N VAL A 39 4.50 -9.42 -14.83
CA VAL A 39 5.91 -9.08 -15.09
C VAL A 39 6.84 -10.21 -14.62
N LEU A 40 6.67 -10.70 -13.40
CA LEU A 40 7.49 -11.80 -12.87
C LEU A 40 7.38 -13.07 -13.71
N LYS A 41 6.17 -13.39 -14.21
CA LYS A 41 5.97 -14.52 -15.13
C LYS A 41 6.62 -14.30 -16.49
N ALA A 42 6.48 -13.10 -17.05
CA ALA A 42 7.12 -12.75 -18.31
C ALA A 42 8.66 -12.89 -18.21
N ASN A 43 9.21 -12.60 -17.02
CA ASN A 43 10.63 -12.73 -16.70
C ASN A 43 11.07 -14.16 -16.29
N GLY A 44 10.13 -15.12 -16.26
CA GLY A 44 10.46 -16.53 -16.10
C GLY A 44 10.25 -17.18 -14.75
N LEU A 45 9.74 -16.46 -13.75
CA LEU A 45 9.34 -17.08 -12.49
C LEU A 45 8.21 -18.08 -12.75
N ALA A 46 8.33 -19.26 -12.15
CA ALA A 46 7.30 -20.29 -12.25
C ALA A 46 6.15 -19.99 -11.27
N ASP A 47 4.93 -20.36 -11.64
CA ASP A 47 3.72 -20.08 -10.83
C ASP A 47 3.80 -20.68 -9.42
N ASP A 48 4.44 -21.83 -9.26
CA ASP A 48 4.64 -22.50 -7.97
C ASP A 48 5.66 -21.77 -7.08
N HIS A 49 6.43 -20.83 -7.63
CA HIS A 49 7.37 -19.95 -6.93
C HIS A 49 6.86 -18.52 -6.70
N ILE A 50 5.66 -18.17 -7.19
CA ILE A 50 5.01 -16.88 -6.91
C ILE A 50 3.77 -17.13 -6.06
N ILE A 51 3.73 -16.54 -4.86
CA ILE A 51 2.58 -16.61 -3.96
C ILE A 51 1.86 -15.27 -4.00
N VAL A 52 0.56 -15.30 -4.27
CA VAL A 52 -0.25 -14.08 -4.44
C VAL A 52 -1.38 -14.03 -3.42
N MET A 53 -1.43 -12.91 -2.69
CA MET A 53 -2.49 -12.58 -1.75
C MET A 53 -3.25 -11.35 -2.26
N VAL A 54 -4.46 -11.57 -2.76
CA VAL A 54 -5.36 -10.50 -3.24
C VAL A 54 -6.77 -10.79 -2.75
N TYR A 55 -7.48 -9.78 -2.26
CA TYR A 55 -8.81 -10.00 -1.69
C TYR A 55 -9.81 -10.58 -2.71
N ASP A 56 -9.60 -10.28 -4.00
CA ASP A 56 -10.31 -10.85 -5.17
C ASP A 56 -11.76 -10.36 -5.34
N ASP A 57 -12.02 -9.11 -4.97
CA ASP A 57 -13.34 -8.47 -5.09
C ASP A 57 -13.45 -7.49 -6.27
N ILE A 58 -12.35 -7.18 -6.97
CA ILE A 58 -12.33 -6.14 -8.02
C ILE A 58 -12.87 -6.62 -9.38
N ALA A 59 -12.42 -7.77 -9.86
CA ALA A 59 -12.79 -8.23 -11.21
C ALA A 59 -14.30 -8.52 -11.33
N GLY A 60 -14.93 -8.97 -10.24
CA GLY A 60 -16.36 -9.24 -10.14
C GLY A 60 -17.19 -8.10 -9.54
N ASP A 61 -16.59 -6.95 -9.23
CA ASP A 61 -17.29 -5.84 -8.59
C ASP A 61 -18.40 -5.29 -9.52
N PRO A 62 -19.60 -4.99 -9.00
CA PRO A 62 -20.68 -4.39 -9.79
C PRO A 62 -20.33 -3.04 -10.42
N ASN A 63 -19.40 -2.30 -9.83
CA ASN A 63 -18.91 -1.03 -10.37
C ASN A 63 -17.93 -1.23 -11.53
N ASN A 64 -17.47 -2.47 -11.79
CA ASN A 64 -16.52 -2.73 -12.85
C ASN A 64 -17.16 -2.63 -14.24
N PRO A 65 -16.83 -1.60 -15.04
CA PRO A 65 -17.35 -1.45 -16.41
C PRO A 65 -16.79 -2.50 -17.38
N TYR A 66 -15.77 -3.26 -16.96
CA TYR A 66 -15.15 -4.34 -17.70
C TYR A 66 -15.17 -5.65 -16.88
N PRO A 67 -16.34 -6.30 -16.73
CA PRO A 67 -16.47 -7.48 -15.87
C PRO A 67 -15.43 -8.56 -16.17
N GLY A 68 -14.80 -9.07 -15.12
CA GLY A 68 -13.76 -10.08 -15.17
C GLY A 68 -12.37 -9.58 -15.58
N LYS A 69 -12.16 -8.26 -15.68
CA LYS A 69 -10.88 -7.67 -16.09
C LYS A 69 -10.35 -6.66 -15.07
N ILE A 70 -9.02 -6.55 -14.99
CA ILE A 70 -8.31 -5.55 -14.19
C ILE A 70 -7.18 -4.95 -15.04
N TYR A 71 -6.96 -3.64 -14.96
CA TYR A 71 -5.99 -2.90 -15.76
C TYR A 71 -5.17 -1.98 -14.85
N ASN A 72 -3.84 -1.98 -14.97
CA ASN A 72 -2.98 -1.17 -14.10
C ASN A 72 -2.35 0.05 -14.81
N LYS A 73 -2.73 0.29 -16.08
CA LYS A 73 -2.39 1.53 -16.80
C LYS A 73 -3.43 1.89 -17.86
N PRO A 74 -3.62 3.18 -18.17
CA PRO A 74 -4.49 3.64 -19.25
C PRO A 74 -4.10 2.99 -20.58
N GLY A 75 -5.08 2.48 -21.32
CA GLY A 75 -4.82 1.77 -22.60
C GLY A 75 -4.04 0.46 -22.47
N GLY A 76 -3.76 0.00 -21.24
CA GLY A 76 -2.99 -1.22 -20.97
C GLY A 76 -3.75 -2.51 -21.25
N ASN A 77 -3.04 -3.63 -21.14
CA ASN A 77 -3.63 -4.96 -21.19
C ASN A 77 -4.31 -5.32 -19.87
N ASP A 78 -5.23 -6.28 -19.94
CA ASP A 78 -5.84 -6.89 -18.75
C ASP A 78 -4.78 -7.72 -18.00
N VAL A 79 -4.54 -7.39 -16.73
CA VAL A 79 -3.54 -8.02 -15.86
C VAL A 79 -4.12 -9.12 -14.97
N TYR A 80 -5.45 -9.27 -14.93
CA TYR A 80 -6.11 -10.26 -14.09
C TYR A 80 -5.96 -11.73 -14.53
N PRO A 81 -5.94 -12.06 -15.85
CA PRO A 81 -5.89 -13.46 -16.29
C PRO A 81 -4.67 -14.21 -15.77
N GLY A 82 -4.93 -15.29 -15.04
CA GLY A 82 -3.88 -16.13 -14.48
C GLY A 82 -3.23 -15.61 -13.21
N CYS A 83 -3.54 -14.38 -12.75
CA CYS A 83 -3.13 -13.86 -11.44
C CYS A 83 -3.53 -14.88 -10.36
N ALA A 84 -2.53 -15.43 -9.65
CA ALA A 84 -2.77 -16.51 -8.71
C ALA A 84 -3.63 -16.04 -7.54
N LYS A 85 -4.37 -16.98 -6.93
CA LYS A 85 -5.31 -16.73 -5.84
C LYS A 85 -4.96 -17.64 -4.68
N ASP A 86 -3.73 -17.52 -4.18
CA ASP A 86 -3.23 -18.40 -3.13
C ASP A 86 -3.90 -18.09 -1.80
N TYR A 87 -4.18 -16.82 -1.53
CA TYR A 87 -4.93 -16.36 -0.37
C TYR A 87 -5.86 -15.23 -0.80
N THR A 88 -7.15 -15.34 -0.46
CA THR A 88 -8.20 -14.39 -0.88
C THR A 88 -9.15 -14.10 0.28
N GLY A 89 -9.90 -13.00 0.21
CA GLY A 89 -10.90 -12.69 1.23
C GLY A 89 -10.31 -12.62 2.65
N ASP A 90 -11.01 -13.24 3.60
CA ASP A 90 -10.66 -13.26 5.02
C ASP A 90 -9.39 -14.05 5.34
N ASP A 91 -8.82 -14.81 4.40
CA ASP A 91 -7.57 -15.55 4.61
C ASP A 91 -6.36 -14.61 4.75
N ILE A 92 -6.46 -13.38 4.24
CA ILE A 92 -5.38 -12.40 4.18
C ILE A 92 -5.27 -11.62 5.49
N THR A 93 -4.69 -12.25 6.51
CA THR A 93 -4.47 -11.66 7.85
C THR A 93 -2.98 -11.33 8.07
N PRO A 94 -2.63 -10.45 9.04
CA PRO A 94 -1.23 -10.23 9.41
C PRO A 94 -0.48 -11.53 9.73
N ALA A 95 -1.14 -12.46 10.44
CA ALA A 95 -0.57 -13.75 10.80
C ALA A 95 -0.31 -14.62 9.57
N THR A 96 -1.25 -14.67 8.63
CA THR A 96 -1.09 -15.40 7.36
C THR A 96 0.09 -14.86 6.56
N VAL A 97 0.20 -13.53 6.41
CA VAL A 97 1.30 -12.90 5.66
C VAL A 97 2.66 -13.27 6.27
N LEU A 98 2.82 -13.09 7.58
CA LEU A 98 4.09 -13.37 8.26
C LEU A 98 4.43 -14.88 8.26
N ALA A 99 3.42 -15.75 8.35
CA ALA A 99 3.60 -17.20 8.24
C ALA A 99 4.04 -17.63 6.84
N VAL A 100 3.42 -17.07 5.79
CA VAL A 100 3.79 -17.36 4.40
C VAL A 100 5.20 -16.86 4.09
N LEU A 101 5.53 -15.63 4.50
CA LEU A 101 6.86 -15.05 4.32
C LEU A 101 7.95 -15.91 4.98
N SER A 102 7.69 -16.40 6.20
CA SER A 102 8.65 -17.21 6.96
C SER A 102 8.68 -18.70 6.60
N GLY A 103 7.88 -19.14 5.62
CA GLY A 103 7.85 -20.55 5.22
C GLY A 103 7.09 -21.46 6.20
N ASN A 104 6.26 -20.92 7.09
CA ASN A 104 5.55 -21.69 8.12
C ASN A 104 4.25 -22.31 7.61
N ALA A 105 4.36 -23.41 6.88
CA ALA A 105 3.23 -24.14 6.30
C ALA A 105 2.24 -24.68 7.36
N GLU A 106 2.70 -24.99 8.57
CA GLU A 106 1.83 -25.48 9.65
C GLU A 106 0.87 -24.39 10.13
N ALA A 107 1.32 -23.14 10.20
CA ALA A 107 0.50 -22.01 10.64
C ALA A 107 -0.61 -21.62 9.65
N VAL A 108 -0.48 -22.01 8.39
CA VAL A 108 -1.47 -21.73 7.31
C VAL A 108 -2.16 -23.00 6.82
N ALA A 109 -2.06 -24.11 7.55
CA ALA A 109 -2.71 -25.36 7.19
C ALA A 109 -4.24 -25.20 7.16
N GLY A 110 -4.83 -25.34 5.97
CA GLY A 110 -6.28 -25.17 5.76
C GLY A 110 -6.74 -23.73 5.57
N VAL A 111 -5.82 -22.78 5.45
CA VAL A 111 -6.08 -21.37 5.10
C VAL A 111 -5.58 -21.14 3.66
N GLY A 112 -6.42 -20.55 2.80
CA GLY A 112 -6.12 -20.39 1.39
C GLY A 112 -5.62 -21.67 0.72
N SER A 113 -4.57 -21.55 -0.08
CA SER A 113 -3.88 -22.66 -0.74
C SER A 113 -2.95 -23.46 0.18
N GLY A 114 -2.59 -22.90 1.35
CA GLY A 114 -1.55 -23.44 2.24
C GLY A 114 -0.12 -23.31 1.71
N ARG A 115 0.10 -22.64 0.57
CA ARG A 115 1.44 -22.42 0.00
C ARG A 115 2.20 -21.36 0.79
N VAL A 116 3.48 -21.63 1.03
CA VAL A 116 4.39 -20.71 1.73
C VAL A 116 5.66 -20.51 0.93
N VAL A 117 6.43 -19.45 1.24
CA VAL A 117 7.74 -19.21 0.65
C VAL A 117 8.71 -20.27 1.17
N ASN A 118 8.76 -21.42 0.50
CA ASN A 118 9.52 -22.59 0.93
C ASN A 118 10.97 -22.51 0.43
N SER A 119 11.67 -21.49 0.93
CA SER A 119 13.02 -21.10 0.52
C SER A 119 14.11 -21.73 1.40
N THR A 120 15.34 -21.67 0.89
CA THR A 120 16.56 -22.18 1.50
C THR A 120 17.67 -21.13 1.40
N SER A 121 18.82 -21.39 2.01
CA SER A 121 19.99 -20.51 1.97
C SER A 121 20.58 -20.26 0.57
N CYS A 122 20.11 -20.98 -0.45
CA CYS A 122 20.50 -20.76 -1.85
C CYS A 122 19.55 -19.82 -2.60
N ASP A 123 18.37 -19.55 -2.06
CA ASP A 123 17.28 -18.89 -2.77
C ASP A 123 17.25 -17.39 -2.53
N ARG A 124 16.79 -16.63 -3.52
CA ARG A 124 16.51 -15.21 -3.43
C ARG A 124 15.01 -14.98 -3.36
N ILE A 125 14.60 -14.03 -2.54
CA ILE A 125 13.18 -13.75 -2.31
C ILE A 125 12.90 -12.32 -2.76
N PHE A 126 11.87 -12.14 -3.58
CA PHE A 126 11.26 -10.85 -3.86
C PHE A 126 9.93 -10.72 -3.12
N VAL A 127 9.74 -9.66 -2.36
CA VAL A 127 8.48 -9.37 -1.68
C VAL A 127 7.95 -8.04 -2.19
N TYR A 128 6.68 -8.01 -2.55
CA TYR A 128 6.01 -6.78 -2.95
C TYR A 128 4.68 -6.65 -2.22
N TYR A 129 4.50 -5.49 -1.59
CA TYR A 129 3.29 -5.11 -0.88
C TYR A 129 2.74 -3.82 -1.50
N SER A 130 1.44 -3.80 -1.80
CA SER A 130 0.70 -2.61 -2.21
C SER A 130 -0.56 -2.44 -1.37
N ASP A 131 -0.60 -1.36 -0.57
CA ASP A 131 -1.79 -0.94 0.16
C ASP A 131 -1.64 0.47 0.78
N HIS A 132 -2.56 0.84 1.66
CA HIS A 132 -2.41 1.84 2.71
C HIS A 132 -1.37 1.46 3.76
N GLY A 133 -0.85 2.50 4.41
CA GLY A 133 0.04 2.41 5.56
C GLY A 133 -0.14 3.60 6.48
N ALA A 134 0.55 3.56 7.61
CA ALA A 134 0.76 4.69 8.52
C ALA A 134 2.02 4.43 9.35
N ASP A 135 2.35 5.36 10.24
CA ASP A 135 3.50 5.24 11.14
C ASP A 135 3.51 3.88 11.87
N GLY A 136 4.48 3.04 11.49
CA GLY A 136 4.79 1.76 12.09
C GLY A 136 3.85 0.61 11.72
N ILE A 137 2.92 0.79 10.77
CA ILE A 137 1.94 -0.22 10.38
C ILE A 137 1.64 -0.26 8.87
N LEU A 138 1.33 -1.46 8.38
CA LEU A 138 0.77 -1.71 7.04
C LEU A 138 -0.67 -2.23 7.17
N GLY A 139 -1.55 -1.76 6.28
CA GLY A 139 -2.95 -2.17 6.18
C GLY A 139 -3.14 -3.66 5.90
N MET A 140 -4.34 -4.17 6.18
CA MET A 140 -4.76 -5.52 5.82
C MET A 140 -6.27 -5.49 5.51
N PRO A 141 -6.77 -6.29 4.56
CA PRO A 141 -8.15 -6.17 4.13
C PRO A 141 -9.10 -6.61 5.25
N THR A 142 -8.62 -7.54 6.08
CA THR A 142 -9.26 -8.05 7.29
C THR A 142 -8.34 -7.92 8.50
N ASP A 143 -8.91 -8.00 9.70
CA ASP A 143 -8.20 -7.92 10.98
C ASP A 143 -7.42 -6.62 11.26
N ASP A 144 -6.37 -6.71 12.08
CA ASP A 144 -5.51 -5.61 12.52
C ASP A 144 -4.42 -5.32 11.48
N PHE A 145 -3.33 -4.67 11.88
CA PHE A 145 -2.25 -4.29 10.97
C PHE A 145 -1.04 -5.25 11.01
N ILE A 146 -0.20 -5.22 9.97
CA ILE A 146 1.18 -5.71 10.10
C ILE A 146 1.99 -4.60 10.78
N TYR A 147 2.47 -4.87 11.99
CA TYR A 147 3.33 -3.94 12.73
C TYR A 147 4.79 -4.08 12.32
N ALA A 148 5.52 -2.96 12.34
CA ALA A 148 6.92 -2.91 11.93
C ALA A 148 7.82 -3.85 12.74
N ASP A 149 7.64 -3.94 14.06
CA ASP A 149 8.41 -4.86 14.90
C ASP A 149 8.18 -6.32 14.52
N ALA A 150 6.94 -6.72 14.25
CA ALA A 150 6.61 -8.08 13.85
C ALA A 150 7.21 -8.45 12.48
N LEU A 151 7.16 -7.54 11.51
CA LEU A 151 7.79 -7.74 10.20
C LEU A 151 9.32 -7.87 10.34
N ASN A 152 9.96 -6.95 11.05
CA ASN A 152 11.41 -6.97 11.25
C ASN A 152 11.86 -8.18 12.08
N ALA A 153 11.10 -8.60 13.09
CA ALA A 153 11.38 -9.82 13.86
C ALA A 153 11.29 -11.07 12.98
N THR A 154 10.33 -11.11 12.05
CA THR A 154 10.20 -12.19 11.06
C THR A 154 11.42 -12.25 10.15
N LEU A 155 11.83 -11.12 9.58
CA LEU A 155 13.04 -11.03 8.73
C LEU A 155 14.31 -11.46 9.48
N ASN A 156 14.49 -10.99 10.73
CA ASN A 156 15.62 -11.40 11.56
C ASN A 156 15.61 -12.90 11.84
N THR A 157 14.45 -13.49 12.10
CA THR A 157 14.30 -14.94 12.35
C THR A 157 14.67 -15.74 11.10
N MET A 158 14.19 -15.31 9.93
CA MET A 158 14.52 -15.92 8.63
C MET A 158 16.03 -15.84 8.34
N ALA A 159 16.65 -14.68 8.58
CA ALA A 159 18.10 -14.51 8.39
C ALA A 159 18.92 -15.42 9.32
N GLN A 160 18.54 -15.51 10.60
CA GLN A 160 19.20 -16.41 11.58
C GLN A 160 19.05 -17.88 11.20
N ALA A 161 17.92 -18.25 10.59
CA ALA A 161 17.68 -19.60 10.09
C ALA A 161 18.38 -19.90 8.74
N ASN A 162 19.04 -18.92 8.12
CA ASN A 162 19.54 -18.99 6.74
C ASN A 162 18.44 -19.42 5.77
N ALA A 163 17.24 -18.86 5.90
CA ALA A 163 16.10 -19.20 5.06
C ALA A 163 16.20 -18.60 3.64
N PHE A 164 17.14 -17.69 3.40
CA PHE A 164 17.39 -17.08 2.09
C PHE A 164 18.87 -16.71 1.95
N LYS A 165 19.31 -16.55 0.70
CA LYS A 165 20.59 -15.94 0.34
C LYS A 165 20.52 -14.42 0.45
N GLU A 166 19.59 -13.82 -0.29
CA GLU A 166 19.29 -12.39 -0.33
C GLU A 166 17.77 -12.17 -0.47
N LEU A 167 17.24 -11.11 0.11
CA LEU A 167 15.82 -10.74 0.02
C LEU A 167 15.67 -9.27 -0.39
N VAL A 168 14.83 -9.01 -1.37
CA VAL A 168 14.42 -7.66 -1.79
C VAL A 168 12.94 -7.45 -1.46
N MET A 169 12.61 -6.31 -0.86
CA MET A 169 11.24 -5.96 -0.49
C MET A 169 10.86 -4.57 -0.98
N TYR A 170 9.79 -4.47 -1.77
CA TYR A 170 9.21 -3.22 -2.24
C TYR A 170 7.88 -2.98 -1.53
N ILE A 171 7.72 -1.80 -0.91
CA ILE A 171 6.53 -1.43 -0.13
C ILE A 171 5.89 -0.17 -0.71
N GLU A 172 4.77 -0.34 -1.40
CA GLU A 172 3.82 0.73 -1.72
C GLU A 172 2.87 0.91 -0.54
N ALA A 173 3.09 2.00 0.22
CA ALA A 173 2.19 2.47 1.25
C ALA A 173 2.58 3.88 1.74
N CYS A 174 1.59 4.59 2.29
CA CYS A 174 1.81 5.81 3.05
C CYS A 174 2.72 5.56 4.27
N GLU A 175 3.60 6.52 4.56
CA GLU A 175 4.57 6.47 5.65
C GLU A 175 5.44 5.18 5.69
N SER A 176 5.62 4.51 4.54
CA SER A 176 6.20 3.15 4.45
C SER A 176 7.62 3.02 4.97
N ALA A 177 8.44 4.08 4.91
CA ALA A 177 9.76 4.10 5.55
C ALA A 177 9.72 3.86 7.06
N SER A 178 8.62 4.21 7.74
CA SER A 178 8.45 3.99 9.19
C SER A 178 8.48 2.51 9.58
N MET A 179 8.28 1.60 8.62
CA MET A 179 8.37 0.15 8.83
C MET A 179 9.80 -0.35 9.05
N PHE A 180 10.83 0.42 8.67
CA PHE A 180 12.22 -0.04 8.65
C PHE A 180 13.19 0.93 9.31
N GLN A 181 12.83 2.21 9.34
CA GLN A 181 13.68 3.26 9.86
C GLN A 181 14.02 3.05 11.33
N GLY A 182 15.31 2.91 11.64
CA GLY A 182 15.81 2.64 12.99
C GLY A 182 15.46 1.26 13.56
N ILE A 183 14.90 0.35 12.75
CA ILE A 183 14.46 -0.99 13.17
C ILE A 183 15.17 -2.08 12.36
N LEU A 184 15.29 -1.91 11.04
CA LEU A 184 15.85 -2.91 10.15
C LEU A 184 17.36 -3.09 10.37
N ASN A 185 17.79 -4.34 10.59
CA ASN A 185 19.20 -4.68 10.66
C ASN A 185 19.84 -4.52 9.26
N PRO A 186 20.89 -3.69 9.09
CA PRO A 186 21.48 -3.44 7.77
C PRO A 186 22.30 -4.60 7.21
N ASP A 187 22.77 -5.53 8.05
CA ASP A 187 23.79 -6.53 7.68
C ASP A 187 23.21 -7.97 7.66
N MET A 188 22.02 -8.15 7.05
CA MET A 188 21.34 -9.46 6.98
C MET A 188 20.90 -9.89 5.58
N GLY A 189 21.47 -9.29 4.53
CA GLY A 189 21.12 -9.64 3.15
C GLY A 189 19.70 -9.25 2.74
N VAL A 190 19.10 -8.26 3.42
CA VAL A 190 17.79 -7.70 3.10
C VAL A 190 17.95 -6.30 2.52
N TYR A 191 17.36 -6.05 1.36
CA TYR A 191 17.25 -4.74 0.74
C TYR A 191 15.78 -4.33 0.70
N VAL A 192 15.49 -3.08 1.06
CA VAL A 192 14.12 -2.56 1.05
C VAL A 192 14.05 -1.25 0.28
N MET A 193 13.03 -1.11 -0.55
CA MET A 193 12.64 0.15 -1.17
C MET A 193 11.20 0.50 -0.76
N THR A 194 10.95 1.75 -0.37
CA THR A 194 9.63 2.21 0.11
C THR A 194 9.11 3.36 -0.73
N ALA A 195 7.80 3.43 -0.96
CA ALA A 195 7.17 4.47 -1.77
C ALA A 195 7.28 5.88 -1.19
N SER A 196 7.37 6.00 0.14
CA SER A 196 7.43 7.29 0.82
C SER A 196 8.39 7.28 2.01
N ASN A 197 8.75 8.48 2.47
CA ASN A 197 9.40 8.66 3.77
C ASN A 197 8.41 8.45 4.92
N SER A 198 8.87 8.52 6.17
CA SER A 198 8.08 8.15 7.35
C SER A 198 7.00 9.17 7.76
N VAL A 199 6.90 10.32 7.09
CA VAL A 199 6.03 11.42 7.50
C VAL A 199 5.14 11.94 6.37
N GLU A 200 5.12 11.25 5.22
CA GLU A 200 4.33 11.62 4.07
C GLU A 200 3.57 10.44 3.48
N SER A 201 2.47 10.77 2.80
CA SER A 201 1.68 9.80 2.05
C SER A 201 2.39 9.35 0.78
N SER A 202 2.06 8.15 0.32
CA SER A 202 2.28 7.76 -1.06
C SER A 202 1.11 8.21 -1.94
N TRP A 203 1.20 7.96 -3.24
CA TRP A 203 0.34 8.58 -4.25
C TRP A 203 -0.28 7.53 -5.16
N ALA A 204 -1.60 7.55 -5.30
CA ALA A 204 -2.30 6.87 -6.37
C ALA A 204 -2.09 7.65 -7.68
N THR A 205 -2.03 6.96 -8.81
CA THR A 205 -1.88 7.52 -10.15
C THR A 205 -2.94 6.96 -11.10
N TYR A 206 -2.97 7.48 -12.32
CA TYR A 206 -3.96 7.10 -13.33
C TYR A 206 -5.37 7.22 -12.75
N CYS A 207 -5.65 8.37 -12.13
CA CYS A 207 -6.93 8.66 -11.51
C CYS A 207 -7.93 9.28 -12.50
N PRO A 208 -9.24 9.16 -12.25
CA PRO A 208 -10.28 9.75 -13.09
C PRO A 208 -10.09 11.25 -13.28
N ASP A 209 -10.23 11.72 -14.51
CA ASP A 209 -10.31 13.15 -14.83
C ASP A 209 -11.78 13.60 -14.84
N PRO A 210 -12.18 14.52 -13.92
CA PRO A 210 -13.52 15.10 -13.92
C PRO A 210 -13.86 15.85 -15.22
N GLU A 211 -12.88 16.46 -15.89
CA GLU A 211 -13.10 17.22 -17.13
C GLU A 211 -13.32 16.29 -18.33
N ALA A 212 -12.73 15.09 -18.31
CA ALA A 212 -12.89 14.07 -19.35
C ALA A 212 -14.24 13.33 -19.29
N LEU A 213 -15.06 13.55 -18.25
CA LEU A 213 -16.30 12.80 -18.03
C LEU A 213 -17.32 12.96 -19.15
N ALA A 214 -17.43 14.16 -19.73
CA ALA A 214 -18.31 14.45 -20.86
C ALA A 214 -17.87 13.77 -22.16
N ALA A 215 -16.59 13.42 -22.30
CA ALA A 215 -16.08 12.67 -23.45
C ALA A 215 -16.37 11.17 -23.34
N VAL A 216 -16.34 10.63 -22.11
CA VAL A 216 -16.65 9.21 -21.83
C VAL A 216 -18.11 8.87 -22.10
N THR A 217 -19.06 9.80 -21.86
CA THR A 217 -20.49 9.56 -22.15
C THR A 217 -20.81 9.49 -23.65
N ALA A 218 -19.92 9.99 -24.51
CA ALA A 218 -20.08 10.01 -25.97
C ALA A 218 -19.30 8.90 -26.70
N ALA A 219 -18.24 8.37 -26.09
CA ALA A 219 -17.37 7.35 -26.70
C ALA A 219 -17.83 5.93 -26.31
N GLY A 220 -18.42 5.21 -27.27
CA GLY A 220 -18.55 3.76 -27.18
C GLY A 220 -17.17 3.10 -26.99
N GLN A 221 -17.15 1.90 -26.36
CA GLN A 221 -15.95 1.16 -25.96
C GLN A 221 -14.73 1.37 -26.87
N MET A 222 -13.79 2.20 -26.42
CA MET A 222 -12.44 2.22 -26.94
C MET A 222 -11.71 0.93 -26.50
N PRO A 223 -10.77 0.39 -27.29
CA PRO A 223 -9.90 -0.69 -26.85
C PRO A 223 -8.93 -0.17 -25.79
N GLY A 224 -9.04 -0.70 -24.56
CA GLY A 224 -8.28 -0.25 -23.37
C GLY A 224 -9.21 0.34 -22.30
N ALA A 225 -8.83 0.23 -21.03
CA ALA A 225 -9.54 0.89 -19.94
C ALA A 225 -8.97 2.30 -19.71
N GLU A 226 -9.87 3.26 -19.52
CA GLU A 226 -9.55 4.61 -19.10
C GLU A 226 -9.91 4.81 -17.62
N PRO A 227 -9.10 5.54 -16.83
CA PRO A 227 -9.40 5.83 -15.42
C PRO A 227 -10.80 6.38 -15.20
N THR A 228 -11.22 7.32 -16.06
CA THR A 228 -12.55 7.95 -15.97
C THR A 228 -13.69 6.98 -16.23
N ALA A 229 -13.49 5.89 -16.98
CA ALA A 229 -14.50 4.86 -17.14
C ALA A 229 -14.64 3.99 -15.87
N LEU A 230 -13.51 3.69 -15.19
CA LEU A 230 -13.47 2.92 -13.94
C LEU A 230 -14.02 3.73 -12.74
N GLY A 231 -13.87 5.05 -12.77
CA GLY A 231 -14.30 5.94 -11.68
C GLY A 231 -13.48 5.75 -10.39
N THR A 232 -12.28 5.21 -10.51
CA THR A 232 -11.29 5.02 -9.44
C THR A 232 -9.88 5.01 -10.07
N CYS A 233 -8.83 5.16 -9.26
CA CYS A 233 -7.44 5.15 -9.75
C CYS A 233 -7.00 3.73 -10.14
N MET A 234 -6.16 3.61 -11.18
CA MET A 234 -5.78 2.31 -11.77
C MET A 234 -4.51 1.69 -11.16
N GLY A 235 -3.62 2.50 -10.61
CA GLY A 235 -2.35 2.06 -10.04
C GLY A 235 -1.82 3.06 -9.00
N ASP A 236 -0.74 2.71 -8.34
CA ASP A 236 -0.03 3.61 -7.44
C ASP A 236 1.30 4.07 -8.04
N LEU A 237 1.69 5.32 -7.79
CA LEU A 237 2.76 6.01 -8.52
C LEU A 237 4.11 5.31 -8.36
N PHE A 238 4.44 4.85 -7.15
CA PHE A 238 5.68 4.09 -6.94
C PHE A 238 5.57 2.70 -7.57
N SER A 239 4.43 2.03 -7.41
CA SER A 239 4.16 0.73 -8.02
C SER A 239 4.34 0.72 -9.53
N VAL A 240 3.60 1.58 -10.25
CA VAL A 240 3.68 1.63 -11.72
C VAL A 240 5.06 2.11 -12.18
N ALA A 241 5.76 2.90 -11.35
CA ALA A 241 7.12 3.34 -11.67
C ALA A 241 8.10 2.17 -11.74
N TRP A 242 8.11 1.25 -10.78
CA TRP A 242 9.03 0.10 -10.83
C TRP A 242 8.54 -1.01 -11.75
N ILE A 243 7.21 -1.21 -11.83
CA ILE A 243 6.62 -2.25 -12.68
C ILE A 243 6.90 -1.95 -14.15
N GLU A 244 6.58 -0.73 -14.62
CA GLU A 244 6.76 -0.35 -16.03
C GLU A 244 8.24 -0.22 -16.40
N ASP A 245 9.09 0.25 -15.48
CA ASP A 245 10.55 0.24 -15.65
C ASP A 245 11.08 -1.18 -15.89
N THR A 246 10.64 -2.15 -15.08
CA THR A 246 10.99 -3.57 -15.27
C THR A 246 10.46 -4.17 -16.58
N GLU A 247 9.36 -3.64 -17.14
CA GLU A 247 8.82 -4.06 -18.44
C GLU A 247 9.62 -3.54 -19.65
N ASP A 248 10.30 -2.41 -19.47
CA ASP A 248 10.92 -1.64 -20.55
C ASP A 248 12.45 -1.83 -20.58
N GLU A 249 13.08 -2.03 -19.42
CA GLU A 249 14.53 -2.19 -19.26
C GLU A 249 15.01 -3.65 -19.35
N SER A 250 16.31 -3.82 -19.62
CA SER A 250 16.95 -5.15 -19.58
C SER A 250 17.25 -5.54 -18.13
N ILE A 251 16.42 -6.40 -17.53
CA ILE A 251 16.57 -6.81 -16.13
C ILE A 251 17.90 -7.52 -15.80
N SER A 252 18.64 -8.01 -16.81
CA SER A 252 19.97 -8.59 -16.63
C SER A 252 21.09 -7.56 -16.58
N ASP A 253 20.84 -6.35 -17.09
CA ASP A 253 21.82 -5.27 -17.16
C ASP A 253 21.49 -4.17 -16.14
N GLU A 254 20.20 -3.89 -15.94
CA GLU A 254 19.74 -2.93 -14.95
C GLU A 254 19.98 -3.46 -13.54
N THR A 255 20.63 -2.65 -12.70
CA THR A 255 20.85 -2.97 -11.30
C THR A 255 19.74 -2.41 -10.41
N LEU A 256 19.53 -3.00 -9.23
CA LEU A 256 18.59 -2.48 -8.22
C LEU A 256 18.83 -1.00 -7.91
N GLY A 257 20.10 -0.57 -7.86
CA GLY A 257 20.44 0.83 -7.63
C GLY A 257 20.09 1.75 -8.80
N SER A 258 20.03 1.23 -10.03
CA SER A 258 19.58 1.98 -11.22
C SER A 258 18.07 2.12 -11.23
N GLN A 259 17.35 1.02 -11.01
CA GLN A 259 15.90 1.02 -10.85
C GLN A 259 15.46 1.95 -9.71
N TYR A 260 16.11 1.90 -8.54
CA TYR A 260 15.84 2.82 -7.43
C TYR A 260 15.93 4.30 -7.87
N ARG A 261 16.90 4.66 -8.72
CA ARG A 261 17.03 6.04 -9.22
C ARG A 261 15.92 6.40 -10.21
N ALA A 262 15.55 5.49 -11.10
CA ALA A 262 14.45 5.69 -12.06
C ALA A 262 13.12 5.85 -11.32
N VAL A 263 12.81 4.91 -10.43
CA VAL A 263 11.61 4.90 -9.58
C VAL A 263 11.55 6.15 -8.70
N ARG A 264 12.66 6.55 -8.07
CA ARG A 264 12.73 7.78 -7.27
C ARG A 264 12.48 9.03 -8.11
N ALA A 265 13.03 9.10 -9.33
CA ALA A 265 12.81 10.24 -10.22
C ALA A 265 11.34 10.36 -10.60
N ARG A 266 10.70 9.26 -11.03
CA ARG A 266 9.29 9.24 -11.41
C ARG A 266 8.36 9.52 -10.22
N THR A 267 8.58 8.84 -9.09
CA THR A 267 7.74 8.96 -7.88
C THR A 267 7.83 10.35 -7.25
N SER A 268 8.96 11.04 -7.38
CA SER A 268 9.10 12.44 -6.92
C SER A 268 8.50 13.46 -7.89
N ASN A 269 7.79 13.01 -8.93
CA ASN A 269 7.36 13.82 -10.07
C ASN A 269 8.54 14.67 -10.60
N ASN A 270 9.63 13.98 -10.96
CA ASN A 270 10.90 14.54 -11.43
C ASN A 270 11.50 15.60 -10.48
N GLY A 271 11.45 15.33 -9.19
CA GLY A 271 12.02 16.17 -8.13
C GLY A 271 11.20 17.40 -7.76
N THR A 272 9.98 17.54 -8.29
CA THR A 272 9.07 18.63 -7.90
C THR A 272 8.34 18.35 -6.59
N PHE A 273 8.15 17.06 -6.27
CA PHE A 273 7.32 16.57 -5.15
C PHE A 273 5.90 17.14 -5.15
N THR A 274 5.46 17.70 -6.28
CA THR A 274 4.08 18.12 -6.49
C THR A 274 3.32 16.88 -6.92
N PHE A 275 2.50 16.34 -6.02
CA PHE A 275 1.84 15.05 -6.18
C PHE A 275 2.82 13.87 -6.34
N GLY A 276 3.84 13.84 -5.47
CA GLY A 276 4.84 12.77 -5.43
C GLY A 276 5.48 12.64 -4.05
N SER A 277 6.26 11.58 -3.86
CA SER A 277 6.89 11.23 -2.58
C SER A 277 8.38 10.92 -2.71
N HIS A 278 9.04 10.79 -1.56
CA HIS A 278 10.44 10.42 -1.43
C HIS A 278 10.56 8.91 -1.31
N VAL A 279 10.97 8.26 -2.40
CA VAL A 279 11.37 6.86 -2.36
C VAL A 279 12.59 6.70 -1.47
N MET A 280 12.47 5.83 -0.46
CA MET A 280 13.55 5.55 0.49
C MET A 280 14.10 4.15 0.27
N ARG A 281 15.31 3.91 0.80
CA ARG A 281 15.95 2.60 0.78
C ARG A 281 16.59 2.26 2.12
N PHE A 282 16.51 0.99 2.51
CA PHE A 282 17.01 0.48 3.78
C PHE A 282 17.72 -0.86 3.60
N GLY A 283 18.47 -1.27 4.63
CA GLY A 283 19.12 -2.56 4.67
C GLY A 283 20.48 -2.57 3.96
N GLU A 284 20.77 -3.69 3.32
CA GLU A 284 22.06 -4.05 2.74
C GLU A 284 22.28 -3.37 1.39
N GLN A 285 22.79 -2.13 1.39
CA GLN A 285 22.91 -1.31 0.18
C GLN A 285 23.89 -1.85 -0.87
N LYS A 286 24.80 -2.79 -0.54
CA LYS A 286 25.66 -3.43 -1.57
C LYS A 286 24.84 -4.19 -2.62
N LEU A 287 23.58 -4.52 -2.32
CA LEU A 287 22.67 -5.12 -3.29
C LEU A 287 22.27 -4.16 -4.42
N ASP A 288 22.53 -2.85 -4.31
CA ASP A 288 22.34 -1.88 -5.42
C ASP A 288 23.11 -2.27 -6.69
N GLU A 289 24.19 -3.05 -6.56
CA GLU A 289 25.02 -3.53 -7.68
C GLU A 289 24.45 -4.77 -8.37
N TYR A 290 23.43 -5.41 -7.79
CA TYR A 290 22.89 -6.67 -8.29
C TYR A 290 21.87 -6.38 -9.39
N PRO A 291 21.83 -7.19 -10.47
CA PRO A 291 20.81 -7.07 -11.50
C PRO A 291 19.39 -7.23 -10.94
N VAL A 292 18.42 -6.52 -11.49
CA VAL A 292 16.99 -6.68 -11.13
C VAL A 292 16.53 -8.13 -11.35
N GLY A 293 17.01 -8.76 -12.43
CA GLY A 293 16.73 -10.15 -12.78
C GLY A 293 17.21 -11.17 -11.73
N ASP A 294 18.16 -10.83 -10.86
CA ASP A 294 18.54 -11.70 -9.74
C ASP A 294 17.38 -11.90 -8.74
N PHE A 295 16.34 -11.07 -8.77
CA PHE A 295 15.19 -11.16 -7.87
C PHE A 295 13.87 -11.31 -8.62
N MET A 296 13.73 -10.63 -9.77
CA MET A 296 12.48 -10.56 -10.53
C MET A 296 12.42 -11.49 -11.75
N GLY A 297 13.47 -12.28 -11.99
CA GLY A 297 13.42 -13.45 -12.87
C GLY A 297 14.61 -13.65 -13.78
N PRO A 298 14.89 -14.92 -14.13
CA PRO A 298 16.15 -15.30 -14.77
C PRO A 298 16.20 -15.01 -16.27
N TYR A 299 15.08 -14.67 -16.92
CA TYR A 299 15.04 -14.39 -18.35
C TYR A 299 15.06 -12.89 -18.61
N ALA A 300 16.16 -12.39 -19.19
CA ALA A 300 16.11 -11.16 -19.96
C ALA A 300 15.17 -11.37 -21.15
N LEU A 301 13.99 -10.75 -21.11
CA LEU A 301 13.35 -10.39 -22.36
C LEU A 301 14.27 -9.39 -23.06
N PRO A 302 14.54 -9.52 -24.37
CA PRO A 302 15.23 -8.47 -25.09
C PRO A 302 14.42 -7.17 -24.91
N PRO A 303 15.07 -6.01 -24.71
CA PRO A 303 14.37 -4.75 -24.53
C PRO A 303 13.35 -4.57 -25.67
N LYS A 304 12.14 -4.13 -25.34
CA LYS A 304 11.13 -3.85 -26.36
C LYS A 304 11.72 -2.80 -27.29
N VAL A 305 12.04 -3.19 -28.53
CA VAL A 305 12.36 -2.24 -29.58
C VAL A 305 11.12 -1.39 -29.74
N GLU A 306 11.20 -0.10 -29.39
CA GLU A 306 10.11 0.84 -29.64
C GLU A 306 9.69 0.68 -31.11
N ALA A 307 8.43 0.35 -31.33
CA ALA A 307 7.88 0.43 -32.67
C ALA A 307 7.92 1.90 -33.07
N GLU A 308 8.78 2.26 -34.04
CA GLU A 308 8.76 3.57 -34.66
C GLU A 308 7.33 3.88 -35.13
N GLY A 309 6.64 4.79 -34.43
CA GLY A 309 5.34 5.33 -34.87
C GLY A 309 4.13 5.12 -33.95
N ALA A 310 4.28 4.70 -32.69
CA ALA A 310 3.19 4.87 -31.72
C ALA A 310 3.19 6.32 -31.22
N GLU A 311 2.41 7.20 -31.85
CA GLU A 311 2.10 8.52 -31.28
C GLU A 311 1.42 8.32 -29.92
N VAL A 312 2.16 8.55 -28.84
CA VAL A 312 1.62 8.74 -27.50
C VAL A 312 0.83 10.05 -27.53
N ALA A 313 -0.47 9.93 -27.73
CA ALA A 313 -1.38 11.05 -27.64
C ALA A 313 -1.30 11.67 -26.22
N HIS A 314 -1.09 12.98 -26.18
CA HIS A 314 -1.08 13.86 -25.00
C HIS A 314 0.12 13.76 -24.04
N ARG A 315 1.34 14.07 -24.53
CA ARG A 315 2.33 14.76 -23.67
C ARG A 315 1.95 16.24 -23.55
N SER A 316 1.35 16.62 -22.42
CA SER A 316 1.14 18.02 -22.04
C SER A 316 2.48 18.66 -21.64
N GLU A 317 2.84 19.79 -22.26
CA GLU A 317 4.05 20.58 -21.98
C GLU A 317 4.01 21.34 -20.63
N ALA A 318 3.18 20.91 -19.68
CA ALA A 318 3.04 21.52 -18.35
C ALA A 318 3.59 20.60 -17.24
N GLY A 319 4.92 20.37 -17.24
CA GLY A 319 5.68 20.04 -16.03
C GLY A 319 5.18 18.91 -15.11
N GLY A 320 4.66 17.82 -15.68
CA GLY A 320 4.26 16.59 -14.98
C GLY A 320 4.14 15.42 -15.98
N ASP A 321 3.96 14.20 -15.49
CA ASP A 321 3.81 13.00 -16.34
C ASP A 321 2.49 12.94 -17.13
N GLY A 322 1.63 13.93 -16.98
CA GLY A 322 0.37 14.10 -17.71
C GLY A 322 -0.82 13.41 -17.07
N TRP A 323 -0.65 12.74 -15.93
CA TRP A 323 -1.70 12.00 -15.24
C TRP A 323 -2.14 12.69 -13.95
N ILE A 324 -3.37 12.41 -13.54
CA ILE A 324 -3.90 12.87 -12.26
C ILE A 324 -3.45 11.90 -11.17
N HIS A 325 -2.81 12.47 -10.17
CA HIS A 325 -2.37 11.79 -8.95
C HIS A 325 -3.23 12.24 -7.78
N ALA A 326 -3.46 11.33 -6.83
CA ALA A 326 -4.16 11.64 -5.59
C ALA A 326 -3.41 11.05 -4.39
N PRO A 327 -3.42 11.72 -3.22
CA PRO A 327 -2.91 11.10 -2.01
C PRO A 327 -3.62 9.76 -1.77
N GLN A 328 -2.89 8.72 -1.38
CA GLN A 328 -3.46 7.38 -1.23
C GLN A 328 -4.69 7.36 -0.32
N ARG A 329 -4.65 8.15 0.77
CA ARG A 329 -5.74 8.31 1.74
C ARG A 329 -7.01 8.89 1.11
N ASP A 330 -6.94 9.54 -0.05
CA ASP A 330 -8.08 10.17 -0.71
C ASP A 330 -8.73 9.29 -1.79
N GLY A 331 -8.26 8.05 -2.01
CA GLY A 331 -8.82 7.14 -3.02
C GLY A 331 -10.35 6.99 -2.96
N LEU A 332 -10.92 6.83 -1.75
CA LEU A 332 -12.37 6.82 -1.57
C LEU A 332 -13.04 8.14 -1.97
N LEU A 333 -12.45 9.29 -1.60
CA LEU A 333 -13.02 10.59 -1.97
C LEU A 333 -12.96 10.82 -3.48
N VAL A 334 -11.87 10.42 -4.14
CA VAL A 334 -11.75 10.46 -5.61
C VAL A 334 -12.89 9.68 -6.24
N HIS A 335 -13.15 8.46 -5.77
CA HIS A 335 -14.25 7.63 -6.27
C HIS A 335 -15.64 8.26 -6.04
N LEU A 336 -15.91 8.75 -4.82
CA LEU A 336 -17.20 9.37 -4.49
C LEU A 336 -17.43 10.69 -5.22
N MET A 337 -16.39 11.52 -5.37
CA MET A 337 -16.45 12.74 -6.16
C MET A 337 -16.72 12.44 -7.65
N HIS A 338 -16.11 11.38 -8.19
CA HIS A 338 -16.40 10.92 -9.53
C HIS A 338 -17.87 10.50 -9.68
N ARG A 339 -18.44 9.77 -8.71
CA ARG A 339 -19.87 9.40 -8.72
C ARG A 339 -20.79 10.62 -8.76
N VAL A 340 -20.50 11.64 -7.94
CA VAL A 340 -21.26 12.91 -7.95
C VAL A 340 -21.17 13.59 -9.31
N ALA A 341 -19.96 13.76 -9.84
CA ALA A 341 -19.74 14.39 -11.15
C ALA A 341 -20.45 13.62 -12.27
N LYS A 342 -20.49 12.28 -12.21
CA LYS A 342 -21.16 11.43 -13.19
C LYS A 342 -22.67 11.59 -13.16
N ALA A 343 -23.26 11.64 -11.96
CA ALA A 343 -24.69 11.92 -11.80
C ALA A 343 -25.05 13.30 -12.38
N GLU A 344 -24.24 14.33 -12.09
CA GLU A 344 -24.43 15.69 -12.63
C GLU A 344 -24.34 15.70 -14.17
N ALA A 345 -23.32 15.05 -14.74
CA ALA A 345 -23.13 14.96 -16.19
C ALA A 345 -24.28 14.22 -16.90
N ASN A 346 -24.91 13.26 -16.23
CA ASN A 346 -26.07 12.53 -16.73
C ASN A 346 -27.40 13.30 -16.54
N GLY A 347 -27.39 14.46 -15.86
CA GLY A 347 -28.60 15.20 -15.52
C GLY A 347 -29.46 14.53 -14.44
N GLU A 348 -28.86 13.67 -13.63
CA GLU A 348 -29.49 13.02 -12.47
C GLU A 348 -29.47 13.94 -11.25
N ASN A 349 -30.33 13.68 -10.24
CA ASN A 349 -30.38 14.50 -9.02
C ASN A 349 -29.11 14.36 -8.15
N GLY A 350 -28.35 13.26 -8.28
CA GLY A 350 -27.08 13.03 -7.55
C GLY A 350 -27.18 13.02 -6.02
N GLY A 351 -28.40 12.99 -5.45
CA GLY A 351 -28.62 13.17 -4.02
C GLY A 351 -27.99 12.06 -3.17
N ARG A 352 -28.07 10.81 -3.64
CA ARG A 352 -27.45 9.66 -2.94
C ARG A 352 -25.92 9.77 -2.99
N GLU A 353 -25.37 10.06 -4.15
CA GLU A 353 -23.92 10.19 -4.37
C GLU A 353 -23.33 11.31 -3.49
N LEU A 354 -24.04 12.43 -3.39
CA LEU A 354 -23.65 13.55 -2.55
C LEU A 354 -23.76 13.22 -1.05
N ASP A 355 -24.78 12.46 -0.65
CA ASP A 355 -24.94 12.01 0.74
C ASP A 355 -23.87 10.98 1.13
N ASP A 356 -23.47 10.08 0.22
CA ASP A 356 -22.35 9.16 0.41
C ASP A 356 -21.04 9.94 0.62
N LEU A 357 -20.75 10.93 -0.23
CA LEU A 357 -19.57 11.81 -0.11
C LEU A 357 -19.56 12.58 1.21
N ARG A 358 -20.70 13.16 1.61
CA ARG A 358 -20.83 13.86 2.90
C ARG A 358 -20.60 12.92 4.07
N SER A 359 -21.16 11.72 4.02
CA SER A 359 -21.00 10.72 5.09
C SER A 359 -19.54 10.32 5.24
N ALA A 360 -18.81 10.11 4.14
CA ALA A 360 -17.37 9.82 4.18
C ALA A 360 -16.56 10.99 4.78
N LEU A 361 -16.85 12.24 4.40
CA LEU A 361 -16.20 13.42 4.97
C LEU A 361 -16.51 13.58 6.48
N GLU A 362 -17.75 13.37 6.89
CA GLU A 362 -18.15 13.42 8.29
C GLU A 362 -17.46 12.33 9.13
N ALA A 363 -17.32 11.11 8.60
CA ALA A 363 -16.59 10.03 9.25
C ALA A 363 -15.11 10.40 9.48
N ARG A 364 -14.44 10.98 8.47
CA ARG A 364 -13.06 11.48 8.59
C ARG A 364 -12.92 12.56 9.66
N HIS A 365 -13.80 13.57 9.62
CA HIS A 365 -13.79 14.63 10.62
C HIS A 365 -14.09 14.10 12.03
N ARG A 366 -14.92 13.05 12.15
CA ARG A 366 -15.22 12.44 13.45
C ARG A 366 -13.99 11.77 14.05
N VAL A 367 -13.25 10.97 13.27
CA VAL A 367 -12.03 10.34 13.78
C VAL A 367 -10.96 11.38 14.14
N ASP A 368 -10.76 12.40 13.30
CA ASP A 368 -9.80 13.49 13.58
C ASP A 368 -10.12 14.20 14.90
N ARG A 369 -11.36 14.68 15.06
CA ARG A 369 -11.78 15.37 16.29
C ARG A 369 -11.72 14.47 17.52
N SER A 370 -11.97 13.17 17.35
CA SER A 370 -11.99 12.22 18.47
C SER A 370 -10.58 11.90 18.98
N VAL A 371 -9.61 11.75 18.07
CA VAL A 371 -8.20 11.58 18.44
C VAL A 371 -7.68 12.85 19.12
N GLU A 372 -7.97 14.03 18.55
CA GLU A 372 -7.58 15.30 19.14
C GLU A 372 -8.20 15.52 20.53
N ALA A 373 -9.49 15.19 20.71
CA ALA A 373 -10.16 15.25 22.00
C ALA A 373 -9.57 14.27 23.03
N THR A 374 -9.17 13.07 22.59
CA THR A 374 -8.51 12.07 23.44
C THR A 374 -7.18 12.59 23.96
N VAL A 375 -6.33 13.12 23.07
CA VAL A 375 -5.04 13.70 23.43
C VAL A 375 -5.23 14.92 24.34
N ARG A 376 -6.17 15.81 24.01
CA ARG A 376 -6.50 16.98 24.84
C ARG A 376 -6.94 16.60 26.25
N PHE A 377 -7.72 15.54 26.40
CA PHE A 377 -8.10 15.03 27.72
C PHE A 377 -6.88 14.55 28.51
N LEU A 378 -5.98 13.79 27.90
CA LEU A 378 -4.76 13.29 28.55
C LEU A 378 -3.83 14.43 29.00
N VAL A 379 -3.70 15.47 28.18
CA VAL A 379 -2.96 16.69 28.54
C VAL A 379 -3.63 17.41 29.72
N ALA A 380 -4.96 17.58 29.68
CA ALA A 380 -5.72 18.27 30.73
C ALA A 380 -5.69 17.54 32.09
N THR A 381 -5.58 16.20 32.09
CA THR A 381 -5.43 15.40 33.32
C THR A 381 -3.99 15.32 33.82
N GLY A 382 -3.02 15.88 33.09
CA GLY A 382 -1.59 15.77 33.41
C GLY A 382 -1.01 14.38 33.16
N ALA A 383 -1.69 13.53 32.37
CA ALA A 383 -1.18 12.22 31.98
C ALA A 383 -0.04 12.35 30.94
N VAL A 384 0.01 13.47 30.22
CA VAL A 384 1.09 13.80 29.27
C VAL A 384 1.51 15.25 29.43
N GLY A 385 2.82 15.46 29.61
CA GLY A 385 3.45 16.78 29.64
C GLY A 385 3.08 17.61 30.88
N GLU A 386 3.95 17.63 31.88
CA GLU A 386 3.80 18.58 32.99
C GLU A 386 4.28 19.99 32.56
N GLY A 387 3.40 20.99 32.64
CA GLY A 387 3.83 22.40 32.76
C GLY A 387 4.01 23.24 31.49
N ALA A 388 3.32 22.96 30.37
CA ALA A 388 3.40 23.80 29.16
C ALA A 388 2.04 24.38 28.73
N ASP A 389 1.99 25.71 28.55
CA ASP A 389 0.87 26.58 28.09
C ASP A 389 -0.44 26.44 28.92
N PRO A 390 -1.07 27.54 29.39
CA PRO A 390 -2.36 27.46 30.09
C PRO A 390 -3.49 26.71 29.34
N THR A 391 -3.36 26.51 28.02
CA THR A 391 -4.32 25.77 27.18
C THR A 391 -3.88 24.35 26.80
N GLY A 392 -2.58 24.04 26.77
CA GLY A 392 -2.05 22.75 26.30
C GLY A 392 -2.17 22.49 24.78
N GLU A 393 -2.74 23.40 23.99
CA GLU A 393 -3.07 23.16 22.58
C GLU A 393 -1.85 22.92 21.67
N ALA A 394 -0.73 23.60 21.94
CA ALA A 394 0.51 23.35 21.20
C ALA A 394 1.03 21.92 21.39
N LEU A 395 0.89 21.38 22.61
CA LEU A 395 1.27 20.00 22.93
C LEU A 395 0.31 19.00 22.26
N VAL A 396 -0.99 19.29 22.26
CA VAL A 396 -1.99 18.49 21.54
C VAL A 396 -1.64 18.42 20.05
N SER A 397 -1.41 19.56 19.40
CA SER A 397 -1.06 19.62 17.99
C SER A 397 0.21 18.83 17.68
N MET A 398 1.24 18.95 18.52
CA MET A 398 2.50 18.23 18.34
C MET A 398 2.33 16.72 18.50
N ILE A 399 1.61 16.26 19.52
CA ILE A 399 1.35 14.82 19.73
C ILE A 399 0.53 14.23 18.56
N VAL A 400 -0.47 14.96 18.07
CA VAL A 400 -1.38 14.46 17.03
C VAL A 400 -0.71 14.44 15.66
N ASN A 401 0.02 15.50 15.30
CA ASN A 401 0.44 15.71 13.91
C ASN A 401 1.93 15.43 13.66
N ASP A 402 2.78 15.66 14.65
CA ASP A 402 4.22 15.66 14.46
C ASP A 402 4.84 14.31 14.84
N ARG A 403 5.89 13.91 14.12
CA ARG A 403 6.76 12.83 14.55
C ARG A 403 7.67 13.36 15.66
N ILE A 404 7.53 12.84 16.87
CA ILE A 404 8.35 13.25 18.03
C ILE A 404 9.50 12.26 18.20
N GLY A 405 10.71 12.78 18.45
CA GLY A 405 11.91 11.97 18.69
C GLY A 405 12.94 12.11 17.58
N ASP A 406 13.86 11.15 17.48
CA ASP A 406 14.89 11.13 16.44
C ASP A 406 14.24 10.87 15.06
N PRO A 407 14.35 11.81 14.11
CA PRO A 407 13.84 11.61 12.76
C PRO A 407 14.49 10.45 12.03
N ALA A 408 15.69 9.99 12.44
CA ALA A 408 16.40 8.85 11.87
C ALA A 408 16.16 7.53 12.63
N GLY A 409 15.62 7.59 13.85
CA GLY A 409 15.43 6.45 14.74
C GLY A 409 14.15 5.66 14.47
N ALA A 410 13.89 4.68 15.33
CA ALA A 410 12.61 3.97 15.35
C ALA A 410 11.47 4.91 15.77
N LEU A 411 10.24 4.59 15.33
CA LEU A 411 9.05 5.35 15.72
C LEU A 411 8.82 5.32 17.25
N LEU A 412 8.98 4.14 17.85
CA LEU A 412 8.86 3.89 19.28
C LEU A 412 9.63 2.62 19.66
N GLU A 413 9.88 2.45 20.96
CA GLU A 413 10.48 1.24 21.51
C GLU A 413 9.43 0.22 21.99
N ASP A 414 8.32 0.69 22.58
CA ASP A 414 7.27 -0.15 23.17
C ASP A 414 6.13 -0.42 22.17
N TRP A 415 6.34 -1.40 21.30
CA TRP A 415 5.34 -1.83 20.31
C TRP A 415 4.11 -2.51 20.92
N ASP A 416 4.25 -3.09 22.11
CA ASP A 416 3.13 -3.67 22.86
C ASP A 416 2.20 -2.56 23.37
N CYS A 417 2.75 -1.42 23.81
CA CYS A 417 1.95 -0.23 24.10
C CYS A 417 1.16 0.22 22.87
N LEU A 418 1.78 0.33 21.68
CA LEU A 418 1.06 0.77 20.48
C LEU A 418 -0.09 -0.18 20.11
N ARG A 419 0.16 -1.50 20.12
CA ARG A 419 -0.89 -2.52 19.94
C ARG A 419 -2.00 -2.36 20.97
N ALA A 420 -1.65 -2.13 22.24
CA ALA A 420 -2.61 -1.95 23.32
C ALA A 420 -3.46 -0.68 23.16
N LEU A 421 -2.88 0.45 22.73
CA LEU A 421 -3.61 1.69 22.49
C LEU A 421 -4.52 1.58 21.26
N VAL A 422 -4.06 0.96 20.18
CA VAL A 422 -4.91 0.67 19.00
C VAL A 422 -6.08 -0.23 19.38
N ALA A 423 -5.84 -1.27 20.18
CA ALA A 423 -6.91 -2.14 20.67
C ALA A 423 -7.90 -1.41 21.60
N ALA A 424 -7.40 -0.59 22.52
CA ALA A 424 -8.24 0.23 23.41
C ALA A 424 -9.06 1.27 22.63
N TRP A 425 -8.49 1.85 21.57
CA TRP A 425 -9.23 2.69 20.63
C TRP A 425 -10.33 1.89 19.95
N ARG A 426 -10.02 0.72 19.39
CA ARG A 426 -11.00 -0.15 18.71
C ARG A 426 -12.18 -0.52 19.60
N GLU A 427 -11.93 -0.86 20.86
CA GLU A 427 -12.97 -1.15 21.86
C GLU A 427 -13.92 0.04 22.10
N ARG A 428 -13.40 1.27 22.03
CA ARG A 428 -14.17 2.48 22.33
C ARG A 428 -14.78 3.13 21.10
N CYS A 429 -14.08 3.15 19.99
CA CYS A 429 -14.32 4.03 18.85
C CYS A 429 -14.48 3.27 17.53
N GLY A 430 -14.31 1.94 17.52
CA GLY A 430 -14.31 1.14 16.30
C GLY A 430 -12.93 1.07 15.64
N ARG A 431 -12.82 0.22 14.60
CA ARG A 431 -11.58 0.02 13.84
C ARG A 431 -11.14 1.33 13.20
N LEU A 432 -9.83 1.59 13.22
CA LEU A 432 -9.23 2.63 12.36
C LEU A 432 -9.27 2.13 10.92
N ASP A 433 -10.02 2.82 10.06
CA ASP A 433 -10.07 2.56 8.63
C ASP A 433 -8.83 3.09 7.90
N ASP A 434 -8.79 2.94 6.57
CA ASP A 434 -7.73 3.41 5.66
C ASP A 434 -7.32 4.88 5.92
N TYR A 435 -8.28 5.72 6.35
CA TYR A 435 -8.01 7.10 6.73
C TYR A 435 -7.53 7.25 8.17
N GLY A 436 -8.24 6.62 9.11
CA GLY A 436 -8.01 6.73 10.55
C GLY A 436 -6.67 6.18 10.99
N MET A 437 -6.11 5.20 10.28
CA MET A 437 -4.81 4.60 10.62
C MET A 437 -3.67 5.63 10.68
N LYS A 438 -3.77 6.79 10.00
CA LYS A 438 -2.80 7.90 10.12
C LYS A 438 -2.54 8.35 11.57
N HIS A 439 -3.52 8.11 12.45
CA HIS A 439 -3.46 8.51 13.86
C HIS A 439 -2.63 7.56 14.73
N THR A 440 -2.08 6.46 14.19
CA THR A 440 -1.14 5.62 14.95
C THR A 440 0.12 6.36 15.37
N ARG A 441 0.53 7.41 14.64
CA ARG A 441 1.58 8.33 15.07
C ARG A 441 1.26 8.94 16.43
N ALA A 442 0.03 9.44 16.62
CA ALA A 442 -0.40 10.01 17.89
C ALA A 442 -0.32 8.97 19.00
N PHE A 443 -0.73 7.73 18.73
CA PHE A 443 -0.68 6.66 19.72
C PHE A 443 0.77 6.26 20.06
N ALA A 444 1.66 6.23 19.08
CA ALA A 444 3.09 6.01 19.31
C ALA A 444 3.72 7.13 20.15
N ASN A 445 3.38 8.39 19.87
CA ASN A 445 3.80 9.54 20.66
C ASN A 445 3.32 9.42 22.12
N LEU A 446 2.09 8.97 22.36
CA LEU A 446 1.55 8.74 23.70
C LEU A 446 2.29 7.59 24.42
N CYS A 447 2.63 6.52 23.71
CA CYS A 447 3.46 5.44 24.25
C CYS A 447 4.85 5.93 24.65
N ASN A 448 5.51 6.71 23.81
CA ASN A 448 6.81 7.34 24.12
C ASN A 448 6.72 8.31 25.31
N ALA A 449 5.55 8.91 25.54
CA ALA A 449 5.27 9.75 26.71
C ALA A 449 4.90 8.95 27.99
N GLY A 450 4.82 7.62 27.91
CA GLY A 450 4.54 6.76 29.05
C GLY A 450 3.07 6.67 29.46
N VAL A 451 2.13 6.98 28.55
CA VAL A 451 0.69 6.91 28.83
C VAL A 451 0.25 5.48 29.07
N GLY A 452 -0.46 5.25 30.17
CA GLY A 452 -1.04 3.94 30.48
C GLY A 452 -2.29 3.63 29.64
N ILE A 453 -2.49 2.35 29.33
CA ILE A 453 -3.66 1.86 28.57
C ILE A 453 -5.00 2.29 29.20
N GLU A 454 -5.13 2.27 30.54
CA GLU A 454 -6.39 2.65 31.20
C GLU A 454 -6.66 4.15 31.13
N GLU A 455 -5.62 4.98 31.18
CA GLU A 455 -5.74 6.44 31.02
C GLU A 455 -6.19 6.78 29.60
N PHE A 456 -5.55 6.16 28.60
CA PHE A 456 -5.94 6.29 27.21
C PHE A 456 -7.38 5.79 26.98
N ARG A 457 -7.73 4.61 27.49
CA ARG A 457 -9.09 4.03 27.34
C ARG A 457 -10.14 4.93 27.98
N ALA A 458 -9.85 5.55 29.13
CA ALA A 458 -10.74 6.50 29.77
C ALA A 458 -10.89 7.78 28.92
N ALA A 459 -9.79 8.31 28.40
CA ALA A 459 -9.77 9.49 27.54
C ALA A 459 -10.54 9.27 26.22
N ALA A 460 -10.28 8.17 25.53
CA ALA A 460 -10.99 7.80 24.30
C ALA A 460 -12.50 7.64 24.54
N GLY A 461 -12.90 7.12 25.70
CA GLY A 461 -14.29 7.03 26.13
C GLY A 461 -14.98 8.37 26.42
N GLN A 462 -14.25 9.48 26.54
CA GLN A 462 -14.81 10.84 26.63
C GLN A 462 -14.99 11.49 25.26
N SER A 463 -14.41 10.92 24.20
CA SER A 463 -14.51 11.46 22.84
C SER A 463 -15.84 11.09 22.18
N ASP A 464 -16.28 11.87 21.19
CA ASP A 464 -17.50 11.63 20.43
C ASP A 464 -17.33 10.56 19.33
N CYS A 465 -16.43 9.60 19.54
CA CYS A 465 -16.15 8.55 18.58
C CYS A 465 -17.24 7.47 18.52
N GLN A 466 -18.10 7.39 19.54
CA GLN A 466 -19.16 6.38 19.66
C GLN A 466 -20.47 6.74 18.93
N ALA A 467 -20.64 7.99 18.53
CA ALA A 467 -21.89 8.47 17.92
C ALA A 467 -21.93 8.21 16.40
N ALA A 468 -21.86 6.94 16.01
CA ALA A 468 -22.54 6.34 14.84
C ALA A 468 -21.89 4.98 14.51
N ALA A 469 -22.20 3.96 15.31
CA ALA A 469 -22.24 2.60 14.78
C ALA A 469 -23.47 2.46 13.85
N GLN A 470 -23.49 3.24 12.76
CA GLN A 470 -24.09 2.72 11.55
C GLN A 470 -22.88 2.22 10.76
N PRO A 471 -22.74 0.89 10.52
CA PRO A 471 -21.89 0.48 9.41
C PRO A 471 -22.32 1.31 8.20
N MET A 472 -21.38 1.69 7.33
CA MET A 472 -21.78 2.11 5.99
C MET A 472 -22.82 1.09 5.51
N PRO A 473 -23.98 1.53 4.99
CA PRO A 473 -25.06 0.61 4.66
C PRO A 473 -24.47 -0.54 3.87
N ALA A 474 -24.86 -1.77 4.18
CA ALA A 474 -24.39 -2.95 3.45
C ALA A 474 -24.60 -2.80 1.94
N ASP A 475 -25.49 -1.90 1.53
CA ASP A 475 -25.76 -1.48 0.15
C ASP A 475 -24.61 -0.67 -0.52
N VAL A 476 -23.56 -0.30 0.20
CA VAL A 476 -22.29 0.23 -0.33
C VAL A 476 -21.23 -0.88 -0.50
N ILE A 477 -21.42 -2.03 0.18
CA ILE A 477 -20.48 -3.16 0.18
C ILE A 477 -20.99 -4.33 -0.69
N LEU A 478 -22.30 -4.55 -0.77
CA LEU A 478 -22.93 -5.62 -1.54
C LEU A 478 -24.39 -5.23 -1.84
N THR A 479 -24.66 -4.66 -3.00
CA THR A 479 -25.91 -4.76 -3.82
C THR A 479 -25.85 -3.67 -4.90
N THR A 480 -25.92 -3.94 -6.20
CA THR A 480 -26.66 -4.96 -6.96
C THR A 480 -25.87 -5.50 -8.14
#